data_AF-A0A8B6G148-F1
#
_entry.id   AF-A0A8B6G148-F1
#
_cell.length_a   1.000
_cell.length_b   1.000
_cell.length_c   1.000
_cell.angle_alpha   90.00
_cell.angle_beta   90.00
_cell.angle_gamma   90.00
#
_symmetry.space_group_name_H-M   'P 1'
#
loop_
_entity.id
_entity.type
_entity.pdbx_description
1 polymer ?
#
loop_
_entity_poly.entity_id
_entity_poly.type
_entity_poly.pdbx_seq_one_letter_code
_entity_poly.pdbx_strand_id
1 'polypeptide(L)'
;IDGIPVNGGPLQVGYDATNGNTTTTVLTNLLETSRKWMNNEGIDISRDDIAGGFAIYAFDTLPDFDDNDYLNLKKQGNLRIDTVFRGALPHTVNCIVLAERQGYFEINQSREDILE
;
A
#
# COMPACT_ATOMS: atom_id res chain seq x y z
N ILE A 1 -6.20 27.50 6.19
CA ILE A 1 -6.01 27.63 7.65
C ILE A 1 -6.65 26.36 8.19
N ASP A 2 -5.89 25.26 8.30
CA ASP A 2 -5.13 25.00 9.53
C ASP A 2 -3.69 24.51 9.38
N GLY A 3 -3.14 24.32 8.17
CA GLY A 3 -1.69 24.08 8.01
C GLY A 3 -1.15 22.83 8.73
N ILE A 4 -2.03 21.99 9.28
CA ILE A 4 -1.69 20.69 9.83
C ILE A 4 -1.64 19.73 8.63
N PRO A 5 -0.47 19.19 8.27
CA PRO A 5 -0.43 18.12 7.30
C PRO A 5 -1.21 16.94 7.89
N VAL A 6 -2.33 16.57 7.27
CA VAL A 6 -2.95 15.25 7.44
C VAL A 6 -2.06 14.22 6.77
N ASN A 7 -0.88 14.01 7.36
CA ASN A 7 0.09 13.04 6.90
C ASN A 7 0.26 12.11 8.09
N GLY A 8 -0.44 10.97 8.03
CA GLY A 8 -0.23 9.88 8.98
C GLY A 8 1.28 9.63 9.09
N GLY A 9 1.76 9.48 10.32
CA GLY A 9 3.15 9.09 10.53
C GLY A 9 3.48 7.81 9.75
N PRO A 10 4.77 7.49 9.56
CA PRO A 10 5.16 6.25 8.88
C PRO A 10 4.41 5.06 9.50
N LEU A 11 3.86 4.19 8.65
CA LEU A 11 3.21 2.97 9.12
C LEU A 11 4.26 2.11 9.84
N GLN A 12 4.13 2.03 11.16
CA GLN A 12 5.03 1.24 12.01
C GLN A 12 4.27 0.02 12.51
N VAL A 13 4.74 -1.16 12.10
CA VAL A 13 4.12 -2.43 12.46
C VAL A 13 5.12 -3.28 13.23
N GLY A 14 4.75 -3.63 14.46
CA GLY A 14 5.50 -4.56 15.30
C GLY A 14 4.94 -5.98 15.15
N TYR A 15 5.75 -6.89 14.65
CA TYR A 15 5.42 -8.32 14.58
C TYR A 15 5.73 -8.97 15.92
N ASP A 16 4.68 -9.34 16.68
CA ASP A 16 4.79 -10.13 17.91
C ASP A 16 3.58 -11.07 18.00
N ALA A 17 3.82 -12.35 18.25
CA ALA A 17 2.78 -13.36 18.35
C ALA A 17 1.90 -13.22 19.60
N THR A 18 2.39 -12.54 20.65
CA THR A 18 1.66 -12.43 21.93
C THR A 18 1.02 -11.06 22.14
N ASN A 19 1.69 -9.97 21.74
CA ASN A 19 1.20 -8.60 21.94
C ASN A 19 1.25 -7.74 20.66
N GLY A 20 1.47 -8.34 19.50
CA GLY A 20 1.61 -7.61 18.25
C GLY A 20 0.29 -7.00 17.79
N ASN A 21 0.29 -5.72 17.44
CA ASN A 21 -0.81 -5.07 16.73
C ASN A 21 -0.76 -5.37 15.22
N THR A 22 -0.37 -6.57 14.86
CA THR A 22 0.15 -6.85 13.52
C THR A 22 -0.96 -7.26 12.57
N THR A 23 -1.75 -8.26 12.96
CA THR A 23 -2.76 -8.86 12.09
C THR A 23 -3.88 -7.88 11.76
N THR A 24 -4.38 -7.15 12.76
CA THR A 24 -5.47 -6.18 12.55
C THR A 24 -5.00 -5.01 11.69
N THR A 25 -3.87 -4.39 12.00
CA THR A 25 -3.36 -3.24 11.24
C THR A 25 -3.03 -3.60 9.79
N VAL A 26 -2.38 -4.75 9.54
CA VAL A 26 -2.08 -5.22 8.17
C VAL A 26 -3.37 -5.48 7.40
N LEU A 27 -4.32 -6.22 7.99
CA LEU A 27 -5.56 -6.57 7.31
C LEU A 27 -6.43 -5.34 7.04
N THR A 28 -6.53 -4.41 8.00
CA THR A 28 -7.24 -3.14 7.81
C THR A 28 -6.61 -2.31 6.71
N ASN A 29 -5.28 -2.12 6.71
CA ASN A 29 -4.60 -1.40 5.62
C ASN A 29 -4.90 -2.03 4.26
N LEU A 30 -4.75 -3.35 4.13
CA LEU A 30 -4.98 -4.05 2.86
C LEU A 30 -6.42 -3.88 2.38
N LEU A 31 -7.41 -4.07 3.26
CA LEU A 31 -8.83 -3.99 2.90
C LEU A 31 -9.26 -2.56 2.58
N GLU A 32 -8.78 -1.57 3.33
CA GLU A 32 -9.09 -0.16 3.07
C GLU A 32 -8.51 0.29 1.73
N THR A 33 -7.21 0.06 1.50
CA THR A 33 -6.55 0.53 0.28
C THR A 33 -7.02 -0.22 -0.97
N SER A 34 -7.37 -1.51 -0.85
CA SER A 34 -7.97 -2.27 -1.97
C SER A 34 -9.45 -1.95 -2.21
N ARG A 35 -10.05 -1.02 -1.44
CA ARG A 35 -11.49 -0.72 -1.44
C ARG A 35 -12.35 -1.97 -1.24
N LYS A 36 -11.89 -2.94 -0.44
CA LYS A 36 -12.63 -4.15 -0.07
C LYS A 36 -13.20 -4.08 1.36
N TRP A 37 -12.82 -3.07 2.12
CA TRP A 37 -13.38 -2.82 3.44
C TRP A 37 -14.92 -2.69 3.36
N MET A 38 -15.63 -3.48 4.16
CA MET A 38 -17.10 -3.53 4.22
C MET A 38 -17.79 -3.93 2.90
N ASN A 39 -17.06 -4.50 1.93
CA ASN A 39 -17.62 -5.07 0.72
C ASN A 39 -17.81 -6.58 0.85
N ASN A 40 -18.81 -7.13 0.15
CA ASN A 40 -19.11 -8.56 0.17
C ASN A 40 -18.26 -9.35 -0.84
N GLU A 41 -16.99 -8.98 -0.96
CA GLU A 41 -16.03 -9.60 -1.87
C GLU A 41 -14.84 -10.10 -1.07
N GLY A 42 -14.49 -11.37 -1.24
CA GLY A 42 -13.34 -11.97 -0.57
C GLY A 42 -12.01 -11.57 -1.20
N ILE A 43 -10.97 -11.50 -0.37
CA ILE A 43 -9.57 -11.30 -0.82
C ILE A 43 -8.71 -12.56 -0.65
N ASP A 44 -9.32 -13.68 -0.22
CA ASP A 44 -8.67 -14.98 0.02
C ASP A 44 -7.42 -14.93 0.93
N ILE A 45 -7.42 -13.98 1.89
CA ILE A 45 -6.36 -13.81 2.88
C ILE A 45 -7.01 -13.84 4.26
N SER A 46 -6.60 -14.79 5.08
CA SER A 46 -7.07 -14.96 6.45
C SER A 46 -6.15 -14.27 7.46
N ARG A 47 -6.63 -14.17 8.71
CA ARG A 47 -5.82 -13.67 9.83
C ARG A 47 -4.63 -14.59 10.14
N ASP A 48 -4.77 -15.89 9.91
CA ASP A 48 -3.75 -16.89 10.20
C ASP A 48 -2.61 -16.81 9.18
N ASP A 49 -2.92 -16.49 7.91
CA ASP A 49 -1.91 -16.23 6.87
C ASP A 49 -1.00 -15.06 7.26
N ILE A 50 -1.57 -14.03 7.89
CA ILE A 50 -0.82 -12.85 8.37
C ILE A 50 -0.07 -13.16 9.67
N ALA A 51 -0.65 -13.97 10.56
CA ALA A 51 -0.03 -14.36 11.82
C ALA A 51 1.29 -15.14 11.61
N GLY A 52 1.43 -15.82 10.48
CA GLY A 52 2.66 -16.50 10.06
C GLY A 52 3.84 -15.58 9.71
N GLY A 53 3.66 -14.25 9.77
CA GLY A 53 4.70 -13.27 9.48
C GLY A 53 4.76 -12.82 8.01
N PHE A 54 3.86 -13.34 7.17
CA PHE A 54 3.65 -12.80 5.83
C PHE A 54 2.70 -11.60 5.91
N ALA A 55 2.99 -10.53 5.17
CA ALA A 55 2.10 -9.37 5.13
C ALA A 55 2.11 -8.74 3.75
N ILE A 56 0.95 -8.26 3.35
CA ILE A 56 0.78 -7.44 2.15
C ILE A 56 0.36 -6.06 2.64
N TYR A 57 1.17 -5.06 2.28
CA TYR A 57 0.86 -3.67 2.50
C TYR A 57 0.43 -3.05 1.17
N ALA A 58 -0.67 -2.33 1.20
CA ALA A 58 -1.18 -1.63 0.04
C ALA A 58 -1.04 -0.12 0.29
N PHE A 59 -0.59 0.58 -0.75
CA PHE A 59 -0.43 2.03 -0.74
C PHE A 59 -1.03 2.57 -2.03
N ASP A 60 -1.93 3.55 -1.92
CA ASP A 60 -2.34 4.34 -3.07
C ASP A 60 -1.31 5.44 -3.31
N THR A 61 -0.73 5.46 -4.49
CA THR A 61 0.27 6.46 -4.91
C THR A 61 -0.32 7.48 -5.86
N LEU A 62 -1.57 7.29 -6.30
CA LEU A 62 -2.24 8.24 -7.16
C LEU A 62 -2.72 9.44 -6.32
N PRO A 63 -2.57 10.67 -6.84
CA PRO A 63 -3.21 11.82 -6.23
C PRO A 63 -4.73 11.66 -6.37
N ASP A 64 -5.41 11.38 -5.26
CA ASP A 64 -6.86 11.32 -5.23
C ASP A 64 -7.46 12.73 -5.08
N PHE A 65 -8.69 12.90 -5.57
CA PHE A 65 -9.53 14.04 -5.22
C PHE A 65 -10.16 13.73 -3.87
N ASP A 66 -9.83 14.51 -2.84
CA ASP A 66 -10.47 14.36 -1.54
C ASP A 66 -11.96 14.73 -1.68
N ASP A 67 -12.83 14.17 -0.82
CA ASP A 67 -14.30 14.35 -0.82
C ASP A 67 -14.76 15.83 -0.72
N ASN A 68 -13.81 16.76 -0.54
CA ASN A 68 -14.00 18.20 -0.45
C ASN A 68 -13.55 18.96 -1.71
N ASP A 69 -13.44 18.32 -2.88
CA ASP A 69 -13.03 18.92 -4.17
C ASP A 69 -11.60 19.53 -4.19
N TYR A 70 -10.77 19.22 -3.19
CA TYR A 70 -9.38 19.68 -3.16
C TYR A 70 -8.46 18.64 -3.78
N LEU A 71 -7.79 19.02 -4.87
CA LEU A 71 -6.74 18.20 -5.50
C LEU A 71 -5.50 18.14 -4.59
N ASN A 72 -5.09 16.95 -4.19
CA ASN A 72 -3.83 16.77 -3.49
C ASN A 72 -2.66 17.00 -4.46
N LEU A 73 -1.98 18.15 -4.33
CA LEU A 73 -0.88 18.59 -5.21
C LEU A 73 0.42 17.76 -5.06
N LYS A 74 0.41 16.66 -4.28
CA LYS A 74 1.53 15.72 -4.23
C LYS A 74 1.65 15.01 -5.58
N LYS A 75 2.42 15.60 -6.48
CA LYS A 75 2.73 15.07 -7.83
C LYS A 75 3.56 13.77 -7.80
N GLN A 76 4.19 13.43 -6.67
CA GLN A 76 5.02 12.25 -6.51
C GLN A 76 4.84 11.65 -5.11
N GLY A 77 4.43 10.39 -5.05
CA GLY A 77 4.44 9.57 -3.84
C GLY A 77 5.72 8.75 -3.78
N ASN A 78 6.77 9.27 -3.13
CA ASN A 78 7.95 8.45 -2.83
C ASN A 78 7.59 7.46 -1.71
N LEU A 79 7.64 6.16 -2.00
CA LEU A 79 7.50 5.11 -0.99
C LEU A 79 8.89 4.68 -0.51
N ARG A 80 9.07 4.66 0.81
CA ARG A 80 10.27 4.13 1.46
C ARG A 80 9.86 3.00 2.39
N ILE A 81 10.54 1.86 2.26
CA ILE A 81 10.34 0.69 3.11
C ILE A 81 11.62 0.49 3.91
N ASP A 82 11.53 0.63 5.22
CA ASP A 82 12.61 0.29 6.15
C ASP A 82 12.15 -0.90 7.02
N THR A 83 12.93 -1.97 7.05
CA THR A 83 12.63 -3.18 7.84
C THR A 83 13.74 -3.46 8.83
N VAL A 84 13.37 -3.75 10.08
CA VAL A 84 14.30 -4.13 11.15
C VAL A 84 13.92 -5.50 11.68
N PHE A 85 14.84 -6.45 11.64
CA PHE A 85 14.66 -7.78 12.21
C PHE A 85 15.15 -7.81 13.65
N ARG A 86 14.36 -8.41 14.54
CA ARG A 86 14.71 -8.55 15.97
C ARG A 86 15.95 -9.42 16.19
N GLY A 87 16.25 -10.33 15.28
CA GLY A 87 17.40 -11.24 15.35
C GLY A 87 17.74 -11.81 13.97
N ALA A 88 18.74 -12.69 13.93
CA ALA A 88 19.14 -13.36 12.71
C ALA A 88 18.00 -14.24 12.17
N LEU A 89 17.69 -14.09 10.88
CA LEU A 89 16.66 -14.89 10.23
C LEU A 89 17.19 -16.30 9.95
N PRO A 90 16.41 -17.36 10.27
CA PRO A 90 16.82 -18.74 9.98
C PRO A 90 16.81 -19.07 8.48
N HIS A 91 16.07 -18.28 7.69
CA HIS A 91 15.89 -18.46 6.25
C HIS A 91 15.93 -17.10 5.53
N THR A 92 16.28 -17.11 4.25
CA THR A 92 16.21 -15.93 3.39
C THR A 92 14.76 -15.48 3.21
N VAL A 93 14.51 -14.18 3.31
CA VAL A 93 13.20 -13.56 3.06
C VAL A 93 13.25 -12.74 1.79
N ASN A 94 12.13 -12.69 1.07
CA ASN A 94 11.99 -11.90 -0.15
C ASN A 94 10.99 -10.76 0.10
N CYS A 95 11.33 -9.56 -0.36
CA CYS A 95 10.40 -8.43 -0.44
C CYS A 95 10.06 -8.22 -1.92
N ILE A 96 8.78 -8.32 -2.26
CA ILE A 96 8.28 -8.11 -3.61
C ILE A 96 7.44 -6.84 -3.60
N VAL A 97 7.78 -5.90 -4.48
CA VAL A 97 7.02 -4.67 -4.66
C VAL A 97 6.27 -4.76 -5.98
N LEU A 98 4.95 -4.69 -5.90
CA LEU A 98 4.06 -4.61 -7.05
C LEU A 98 3.49 -3.20 -7.13
N ALA A 99 3.45 -2.64 -8.32
CA ALA A 99 2.88 -1.32 -8.56
C ALA A 99 2.04 -1.36 -9.84
N GLU A 100 0.83 -0.83 -9.75
CA GLU A 100 -0.02 -0.55 -10.90
C GLU A 100 0.09 0.93 -11.25
N ARG A 101 0.27 1.23 -12.54
CA ARG A 101 0.28 2.61 -13.05
C ARG A 101 -0.56 2.67 -14.31
N GLN A 102 -1.32 3.75 -14.46
CA GLN A 102 -1.98 4.07 -15.72
C GLN A 102 -0.90 4.47 -16.75
N GLY A 103 -0.76 3.66 -17.80
CA GLY A 103 -0.02 4.04 -19.00
C GLY A 103 -0.95 4.71 -20.00
N TYR A 104 -0.47 5.73 -20.71
CA TYR A 104 -1.17 6.28 -21.87
C TYR A 104 -0.53 5.75 -23.14
N PHE A 105 -1.35 5.40 -24.12
CA PHE A 105 -0.90 4.96 -25.43
C PHE A 105 -1.66 5.73 -26.49
N GLU A 106 -0.95 6.53 -27.28
CA GLU A 106 -1.53 7.30 -28.38
C GLU A 106 -1.35 6.56 -29.70
N ILE A 107 -2.44 6.44 -30.46
CA ILE A 107 -2.37 5.97 -31.85
C ILE A 107 -2.46 7.19 -32.76
N ASN A 108 -1.33 7.59 -33.34
CA ASN A 108 -1.30 8.67 -34.32
C ASN A 108 -1.67 8.18 -35.73
N GLN A 109 -1.93 9.11 -36.66
CA GLN A 109 -2.27 8.78 -38.06
C GLN A 109 -1.15 8.01 -38.80
N SER A 110 0.09 8.09 -38.32
CA SER A 110 1.24 7.35 -38.83
C SER A 110 1.32 5.91 -38.31
N ARG A 111 0.41 5.50 -37.39
CA ARG A 111 0.47 4.22 -36.66
C ARG A 111 1.81 3.99 -35.98
N GLU A 112 2.43 5.05 -35.49
CA GLU A 112 3.62 4.94 -34.66
C GLU A 112 3.20 4.93 -33.19
N ASP A 113 3.65 3.90 -32.49
CA ASP A 113 3.41 3.68 -31.08
C ASP A 113 4.41 4.51 -30.26
N ILE A 114 3.93 5.59 -29.63
CA ILE A 114 4.74 6.36 -28.67
C ILE A 114 4.30 5.96 -27.26
N LEU A 115 5.22 5.33 -26.53
CA LEU A 115 5.08 4.99 -25.11
C LEU A 115 5.83 6.03 -24.26
N GLU A 116 5.15 6.66 -23.29
CA GLU A 116 5.76 7.43 -22.19
C GLU A 116 5.50 6.78 -20.83
#